data_AF-A0AA92E9I7-F1
#
_entry.id   AF-A0AA92E9I7-F1
#
_cell.length_a   1.000
_cell.length_b   1.000
_cell.length_c   1.000
_cell.angle_alpha   90.00
_cell.angle_beta   90.00
_cell.angle_gamma   90.00
#
_symmetry.space_group_name_H-M   'P 1'
#
loop_
_entity.id
_entity.type
_entity.pdbx_description
1 polymer ?
#
loop_
_entity_poly.entity_id
_entity_poly.type
_entity_poly.pdbx_seq_one_letter_code
_entity_poly.pdbx_strand_id
1 'polypeptide(L)'
;MNQKSLPLSGERSACPSFTDEQGQYLAFIWAYSLINGRAPAERGMQRFFGVTPPSVHQMVLNLERDGLLRRQAGIARSIELLVDHNCLPVLQPTQTVITSGLRY
;
A
#
# COMPACT_ATOMS: atom_id res chain seq x y z
N MET A 1 38.68 25.33 2.82
CA MET A 1 37.23 25.62 2.86
C MET A 1 36.50 24.31 2.62
N ASN A 2 35.69 23.90 3.58
CA ASN A 2 35.37 22.50 3.87
C ASN A 2 34.56 21.79 2.78
N GLN A 3 35.08 20.62 2.40
CA GLN A 3 34.45 19.64 1.53
C GLN A 3 33.23 19.06 2.27
N LYS A 4 32.03 19.54 1.96
CA LYS A 4 30.78 18.91 2.42
C LYS A 4 30.56 17.64 1.61
N SER A 5 31.08 16.53 2.13
CA SER A 5 30.68 15.18 1.76
C SER A 5 29.19 15.01 2.09
N LEU A 6 28.32 15.25 1.10
CA LEU A 6 26.98 14.69 1.09
C LEU A 6 27.11 13.18 0.97
N PRO A 7 26.49 12.37 1.84
CA PRO A 7 26.32 10.97 1.50
C PRO A 7 25.43 10.93 0.26
N LEU A 8 26.02 10.52 -0.86
CA LEU A 8 25.27 9.92 -1.94
C LEU A 8 24.64 8.67 -1.33
N SER A 9 23.44 8.83 -0.75
CA SER A 9 22.59 7.72 -0.33
C SER A 9 22.14 6.97 -1.57
N GLY A 10 23.07 6.23 -2.16
CA GLY A 10 22.82 5.05 -2.96
C GLY A 10 22.44 3.90 -2.04
N GLU A 11 21.44 4.13 -1.19
CA GLU A 11 20.62 3.03 -0.72
C GLU A 11 19.86 2.59 -1.95
N ARG A 12 20.44 1.65 -2.70
CA ARG A 12 19.68 0.78 -3.60
C ARG A 12 18.49 0.34 -2.76
N SER A 13 17.31 0.90 -3.01
CA SER A 13 16.10 0.70 -2.22
C SER A 13 15.98 -0.79 -1.96
N ALA A 14 16.38 -1.23 -0.76
CA ALA A 14 16.29 -2.62 -0.40
C ALA A 14 14.79 -2.86 -0.31
N CYS A 15 14.25 -3.61 -1.26
CA CYS A 15 12.82 -3.84 -1.30
C CYS A 15 12.40 -4.41 0.05
N PRO A 16 11.53 -3.71 0.78
CA PRO A 16 11.15 -4.15 2.11
C PRO A 16 10.44 -5.49 1.99
N SER A 17 10.63 -6.35 2.98
CA SER A 17 9.96 -7.65 3.02
C SER A 17 8.48 -7.45 3.33
N PHE A 18 7.62 -7.84 2.39
CA PHE A 18 6.17 -7.87 2.58
C PHE A 18 5.58 -9.14 1.97
N THR A 19 4.37 -9.49 2.38
CA THR A 19 3.63 -10.61 1.80
C THR A 19 3.08 -10.24 0.42
N ASP A 20 2.73 -11.25 -0.39
CA ASP A 20 2.14 -11.03 -1.71
C ASP A 20 0.89 -10.13 -1.62
N GLU A 21 0.01 -10.39 -0.65
CA GLU A 21 -1.21 -9.59 -0.41
C GLU A 21 -0.87 -8.14 -0.01
N GLN A 22 0.09 -7.93 0.88
CA GLN A 22 0.56 -6.59 1.25
C GLN A 22 1.12 -5.84 0.03
N GLY A 23 1.90 -6.52 -0.80
CA GLY A 23 2.44 -5.98 -2.04
C GLY A 23 1.33 -5.55 -3.02
N GLN A 24 0.25 -6.32 -3.14
CA GLN A 24 -0.90 -5.97 -3.98
C GLN A 24 -1.61 -4.70 -3.48
N TYR A 25 -1.77 -4.54 -2.16
CA TYR A 25 -2.32 -3.31 -1.59
C TYR A 25 -1.44 -2.09 -1.88
N LEU A 26 -0.12 -2.22 -1.72
CA LEU A 26 0.83 -1.15 -2.02
C LEU A 26 0.82 -0.80 -3.51
N ALA A 27 0.84 -1.80 -4.39
CA ALA A 27 0.72 -1.63 -5.84
C ALA A 27 -0.57 -0.90 -6.22
N PHE A 28 -1.69 -1.24 -5.58
CA PHE A 28 -2.97 -0.57 -5.80
C PHE A 28 -2.92 0.89 -5.37
N ILE A 29 -2.36 1.19 -4.19
CA ILE A 29 -2.22 2.56 -3.70
C ILE A 29 -1.38 3.39 -4.66
N TRP A 30 -0.26 2.85 -5.13
CA TRP A 30 0.61 3.52 -6.09
C TRP A 30 -0.11 3.76 -7.43
N ALA A 31 -0.73 2.73 -8.02
CA ALA A 31 -1.45 2.85 -9.28
C ALA A 31 -2.63 3.83 -9.18
N TYR A 32 -3.36 3.83 -8.07
CA TYR A 32 -4.45 4.76 -7.84
C TYR A 32 -3.94 6.20 -7.74
N SER A 33 -2.83 6.42 -7.03
CA SER A 33 -2.19 7.73 -6.91
C SER A 33 -1.66 8.21 -8.27
N LEU A 34 -1.08 7.32 -9.08
CA LEU A 34 -0.61 7.62 -10.42
C LEU A 34 -1.74 8.09 -11.35
N ILE A 35 -2.92 7.46 -11.28
CA ILE A 35 -4.06 7.78 -12.14
C ILE A 35 -4.84 9.00 -11.63
N ASN A 36 -5.05 9.11 -10.32
CA ASN A 36 -5.95 10.11 -9.71
C ASN A 36 -5.22 11.31 -9.10
N GLY A 37 -3.89 11.28 -9.01
CA GLY A 37 -3.08 12.30 -8.34
C GLY A 37 -3.34 12.42 -6.83
N ARG A 38 -4.01 11.44 -6.22
CA ARG A 38 -4.39 11.44 -4.79
C ARG A 38 -4.42 10.03 -4.24
N ALA A 39 -4.17 9.90 -2.94
CA ALA A 39 -4.26 8.62 -2.25
C ALA A 39 -5.68 8.03 -2.31
N PRO A 40 -5.82 6.69 -2.45
CA PRO A 40 -7.11 6.03 -2.38
C PRO A 40 -7.73 6.16 -0.98
N ALA A 41 -9.06 6.16 -0.94
CA ALA A 41 -9.79 5.93 0.31
C ALA A 41 -9.90 4.42 0.58
N GLU A 42 -10.10 4.01 1.84
CA GLU A 42 -10.35 2.60 2.22
C GLU A 42 -11.50 2.00 1.39
N ARG A 43 -12.54 2.79 1.10
CA ARG A 43 -13.66 2.38 0.23
C ARG A 43 -13.24 2.01 -1.20
N GLY A 44 -12.18 2.63 -1.73
CA GLY A 44 -11.61 2.27 -3.03
C GLY A 44 -10.99 0.88 -3.00
N MET A 45 -10.24 0.57 -1.94
CA MET A 45 -9.63 -0.74 -1.73
C MET A 45 -10.71 -1.81 -1.50
N GLN A 46 -11.72 -1.51 -0.68
CA GLN A 46 -12.87 -2.42 -0.48
C GLN A 46 -13.52 -2.82 -1.81
N ARG A 47 -13.70 -1.86 -2.72
CA ARG A 47 -14.32 -2.11 -4.03
C ARG A 47 -13.41 -2.88 -4.98
N PHE A 48 -12.11 -2.59 -4.98
CA PHE A 48 -11.16 -3.25 -5.87
C PHE A 48 -10.88 -4.69 -5.43
N PHE A 49 -10.61 -4.89 -4.14
CA PHE A 49 -10.28 -6.20 -3.58
C PHE A 49 -11.52 -7.02 -3.18
N GLY A 50 -12.72 -6.43 -3.18
CA GLY A 50 -13.95 -7.12 -2.78
C GLY A 50 -14.01 -7.51 -1.30
N VAL A 51 -13.21 -6.86 -0.45
CA VAL A 51 -13.09 -7.20 0.98
C VAL A 51 -13.95 -6.31 1.87
N THR A 52 -14.20 -6.77 3.09
CA THR A 52 -14.98 -6.03 4.08
C THR A 52 -14.23 -4.81 4.63
N PRO A 53 -14.94 -3.78 5.13
CA PRO A 53 -14.31 -2.64 5.79
C PRO A 53 -13.30 -2.96 6.90
N PRO A 54 -13.58 -3.88 7.85
CA PRO A 54 -12.60 -4.22 8.87
C PRO A 54 -11.35 -4.89 8.27
N SER A 55 -11.47 -5.68 7.20
CA SER A 55 -10.31 -6.31 6.55
C SER A 55 -9.35 -5.29 5.95
N VAL A 56 -9.87 -4.30 5.21
CA VAL A 56 -9.03 -3.20 4.67
C VAL A 56 -8.40 -2.42 5.80
N HIS A 57 -9.16 -2.11 6.84
CA HIS A 57 -8.65 -1.35 7.97
C HIS A 57 -7.49 -2.07 8.66
N GLN A 58 -7.64 -3.37 8.92
CA GLN A 58 -6.57 -4.21 9.50
C GLN A 58 -5.35 -4.29 8.57
N MET A 59 -5.55 -4.46 7.25
CA MET A 59 -4.45 -4.49 6.29
C MET A 59 -3.66 -3.17 6.29
N VAL A 60 -4.35 -2.03 6.29
CA VAL A 60 -3.72 -0.70 6.36
C VAL A 60 -2.94 -0.53 7.67
N LEU A 61 -3.48 -0.98 8.80
CA LEU A 61 -2.76 -0.95 10.08
C LEU A 61 -1.50 -1.83 10.06
N ASN A 62 -1.55 -3.00 9.43
CA ASN A 62 -0.38 -3.87 9.32
C ASN A 62 0.70 -3.20 8.46
N LEU A 63 0.34 -2.68 7.29
CA LEU A 63 1.26 -1.95 6.41
C LEU A 63 1.87 -0.71 7.10
N GLU A 64 1.10 -0.01 7.94
CA GLU A 64 1.59 1.11 8.76
C GLU A 64 2.59 0.63 9.83
N ARG A 65 2.30 -0.49 10.51
CA ARG A 65 3.17 -1.09 11.52
C ARG A 65 4.48 -1.62 10.93
N ASP A 66 4.43 -2.14 9.71
CA ASP A 66 5.59 -2.61 8.95
C ASP A 66 6.41 -1.46 8.35
N GLY A 67 5.95 -0.20 8.49
CA GLY A 67 6.64 0.98 7.97
C GLY A 67 6.63 1.10 6.45
N LEU A 68 5.74 0.35 5.77
CA LEU A 68 5.60 0.33 4.32
C LEU A 68 4.78 1.54 3.82
N LEU A 69 3.86 2.01 4.66
CA LEU A 69 3.10 3.24 4.40
C LEU A 69 2.96 4.06 5.67
N ARG A 70 2.67 5.34 5.51
CA ARG A 70 2.14 6.18 6.58
C ARG A 70 0.70 6.52 6.28
N ARG A 71 -0.10 6.65 7.33
CA ARG A 71 -1.42 7.25 7.23
C ARG A 71 -1.66 8.23 8.38
N GLN A 72 -2.60 9.14 8.17
CA GLN A 72 -3.13 9.96 9.26
C GLN A 72 -4.48 9.40 9.73
N ALA A 73 -4.54 8.96 10.99
CA ALA A 73 -5.76 8.43 11.57
C ALA A 73 -6.89 9.47 11.54
N GLY A 74 -8.08 9.06 11.07
CA GLY A 74 -9.25 9.93 10.98
C GLY A 74 -9.29 10.85 9.75
N ILE A 75 -8.25 10.86 8.90
CA ILE A 75 -8.27 11.63 7.64
C ILE A 75 -8.35 10.69 6.44
N ALA A 76 -9.47 10.78 5.72
CA ALA A 76 -9.62 10.11 4.45
C ALA A 76 -8.61 10.68 3.43
N ARG A 77 -7.93 9.78 2.69
CA ARG A 77 -6.94 10.12 1.64
C ARG A 77 -5.61 10.68 2.14
N SER A 78 -5.19 10.35 3.35
CA SER A 78 -3.86 10.68 3.88
C SER A 78 -2.90 9.50 3.89
N ILE A 79 -3.01 8.58 2.92
CA ILE A 79 -2.10 7.44 2.80
C ILE A 79 -0.91 7.84 1.95
N GLU A 80 0.28 7.78 2.51
CA GLU A 80 1.56 8.04 1.85
C GLU A 80 2.37 6.74 1.79
N LEU A 81 2.82 6.39 0.59
CA LEU A 81 3.62 5.18 0.39
C LEU A 81 5.08 5.50 0.71
N LEU A 82 5.70 4.70 1.59
CA LEU A 82 7.12 4.83 1.93
C LEU A 82 8.00 3.87 1.14
N VAL A 83 7.40 2.91 0.43
CA VAL A 83 8.11 1.94 -0.41
C VAL A 83 8.41 2.51 -1.79
N ASP A 84 9.57 2.16 -2.36
CA ASP A 84 9.84 2.50 -3.75
C ASP A 84 8.99 1.67 -4.72
N HIS A 85 8.44 2.34 -5.73
CA HIS A 85 7.60 1.72 -6.74
C HIS A 85 8.27 0.58 -7.53
N ASN A 86 9.60 0.58 -7.68
CA ASN A 86 10.30 -0.51 -8.38
C ASN A 86 10.28 -1.83 -7.60
N CYS A 87 9.99 -1.76 -6.30
CA CYS A 87 9.85 -2.93 -5.44
C CYS A 87 8.45 -3.50 -5.43
N LEU A 88 7.46 -2.77 -5.94
CA LEU A 88 6.06 -3.19 -5.89
C LEU A 88 5.81 -4.31 -6.91
N PRO A 89 5.03 -5.34 -6.55
CA PRO A 89 4.60 -6.34 -7.51
C PRO A 89 3.68 -5.70 -8.56
N VAL A 90 3.57 -6.36 -9.71
CA VAL A 90 2.55 -6.00 -10.70
C VAL A 90 1.17 -6.16 -10.07
N LEU A 91 0.35 -5.10 -10.17
CA LEU A 91 -1.02 -5.11 -9.66
C LEU A 91 -1.83 -6.19 -10.39
N GLN A 92 -2.25 -7.21 -9.66
CA GLN A 92 -3.11 -8.26 -10.16
C GLN A 92 -4.57 -7.86 -9.96
N PRO A 93 -5.43 -8.01 -10.98
CA PRO A 93 -6.86 -7.83 -10.79
C PRO A 93 -7.33 -8.91 -9.82
N THR A 94 -7.92 -8.50 -8.70
CA THR A 94 -8.40 -9.45 -7.68
C THR A 94 -9.40 -10.40 -8.32
N GLN A 95 -8.99 -11.66 -8.48
CA GLN A 95 -9.95 -12.75 -8.67
C GLN A 95 -10.80 -12.76 -7.40
N THR A 96 -12.09 -12.49 -7.59
CA THR A 96 -13.13 -12.54 -6.58
C THR A 96 -13.08 -13.92 -5.94
N VAL A 97 -12.32 -14.09 -4.85
CA VAL A 97 -12.49 -15.27 -3.99
C VAL A 97 -13.86 -15.07 -3.38
N ILE A 98 -14.83 -15.74 -3.99
CA ILE A 98 -16.17 -15.92 -3.46
C ILE A 98 -15.96 -16.39 -2.03
N THR A 99 -16.14 -15.48 -1.07
CA THR A 99 -16.27 -15.86 0.32
C THR A 99 -17.57 -16.63 0.36
N SER A 100 -17.48 -17.95 0.17
CA SER A 100 -18.51 -18.93 0.43
C SER A 100 -18.79 -18.90 1.93
N GLY A 101 -19.47 -17.83 2.35
CA GLY A 101 -19.97 -17.57 3.68
C GLY A 101 -21.48 -17.47 3.63
N LEU A 102 -22.13 -18.39 2.91
CA LEU A 102 -23.52 -18.74 3.20
C LEU A 102 -23.49 -20.10 3.92
N ARG A 103 -23.12 -20.04 5.21
CA ARG A 103 -23.71 -20.94 6.18
C ARG A 103 -25.12 -20.42 6.38
N TYR A 104 -26.16 -21.14 5.98
CA TYR A 104 -27.41 -21.43 6.71
C TYR A 104 -28.10 -22.59 5.99
#